data_AF-A0A2E8UMH4-F1
#
_entry.id   AF-A0A2E8UMH4-F1
#
_cell.length_a   1.000
_cell.length_b   1.000
_cell.length_c   1.000
_cell.angle_alpha   90.00
_cell.angle_beta   90.00
_cell.angle_gamma   90.00
#
_symmetry.space_group_name_H-M   'P 1'
#
loop_
_entity.id
_entity.type
_entity.pdbx_description
1 polymer ?
#
loop_
_entity_poly.entity_id
_entity_poly.type
_entity_poly.pdbx_seq_one_letter_code
_entity_poly.pdbx_strand_id
1 'polypeptide(L)'
;MRLVWLILCATWLSGCVSTLNGAVKKWSVASHEDGDIKVTMFWTEEARPFMHYTYLVKGVEEMFHQCRPAWPSERTLYSSAIIDAALISRIRGGMSVAAPYLNIKYQSNWDWRQPSPPPPGRPITGI
;
A
#
# COMPACT_ATOMS: atom_id res chain seq x y z
N MET A 1 14.28 11.63 12.68
CA MET A 1 12.87 12.05 12.65
C MET A 1 11.98 10.80 12.56
N ARG A 2 11.07 10.59 13.52
CA ARG A 2 10.18 9.42 13.62
C ARG A 2 8.77 9.88 13.20
N LEU A 3 8.22 9.31 12.15
CA LEU A 3 6.86 9.61 11.68
C LEU A 3 5.97 8.42 12.03
N VAL A 4 4.90 8.69 12.78
CA VAL A 4 3.89 7.70 13.14
C VAL A 4 2.54 8.29 12.76
N TRP A 5 1.80 7.58 11.93
CA TRP A 5 0.45 7.93 11.52
C TRP A 5 -0.50 6.86 12.00
N LEU A 6 -1.58 7.27 12.66
CA LEU A 6 -2.66 6.38 13.06
C LEU A 6 -3.85 6.67 12.15
N ILE A 7 -4.32 5.62 11.45
CA ILE A 7 -5.40 5.71 10.47
C ILE A 7 -6.56 4.86 11.00
N LEU A 8 -7.66 5.52 11.32
CA LEU A 8 -8.91 4.86 11.67
C LEU A 8 -9.81 4.84 10.44
N CYS A 9 -10.13 3.65 9.95
CA CYS A 9 -11.12 3.50 8.88
C CYS A 9 -12.53 3.57 9.49
N ALA A 10 -13.53 3.94 8.69
CA ALA A 10 -14.94 3.92 9.13
C ALA A 10 -15.48 2.48 9.32
N THR A 11 -14.71 1.48 8.87
CA THR A 11 -14.92 0.08 9.24
C THR A 11 -14.18 -0.21 10.56
N TRP A 12 -14.58 -1.25 11.28
CA TRP A 12 -13.96 -1.75 12.54
C TRP A 12 -12.44 -2.00 12.48
N LEU A 13 -11.80 -1.78 11.33
CA LEU A 13 -10.37 -1.86 11.14
C LEU A 13 -9.68 -0.54 11.56
N SER A 14 -8.90 -0.62 12.63
CA SER A 14 -7.96 0.43 13.02
C SER A 14 -6.54 0.01 12.60
N GLY A 15 -5.79 0.93 11.99
CA GLY A 15 -4.43 0.67 11.54
C GLY A 15 -3.46 1.78 11.94
N CYS A 16 -2.17 1.47 11.98
CA CYS A 16 -1.12 2.47 12.09
C CYS A 16 -0.03 2.22 11.04
N VAL A 17 0.52 3.30 10.50
CA VAL A 17 1.65 3.27 9.60
C VAL A 17 2.77 4.03 10.27
N SER A 18 3.88 3.35 10.53
CA SER A 18 5.03 3.93 11.20
C SER A 18 6.28 3.83 10.32
N THR A 19 6.97 4.95 10.14
CA THR A 19 8.30 4.98 9.53
C THR A 19 9.34 4.88 10.64
N LEU A 20 9.89 3.68 10.84
CA LEU A 20 10.86 3.36 11.88
C LEU A 20 12.29 3.34 11.30
N ASN A 21 12.76 4.53 10.89
CA ASN A 21 14.10 4.72 10.34
C ASN A 21 15.18 4.14 11.27
N GLY A 22 16.05 3.30 10.73
CA GLY A 22 17.16 2.66 11.45
C GLY A 22 16.79 1.41 12.25
N ALA A 23 15.52 1.22 12.61
CA ALA A 23 15.06 0.03 13.33
C ALA A 23 14.57 -1.08 12.41
N VAL A 24 13.96 -0.72 11.27
CA VAL A 24 13.41 -1.68 10.31
C VAL A 24 13.99 -1.41 8.92
N LYS A 25 14.53 -2.46 8.27
CA LYS A 25 15.14 -2.39 6.94
C LYS A 25 14.18 -2.70 5.79
N LYS A 26 13.03 -3.30 6.08
CA LYS A 26 12.06 -3.80 5.09
C LYS A 26 10.64 -3.41 5.47
N TRP A 27 9.74 -3.25 4.50
CA TRP A 27 8.33 -3.03 4.81
C TRP A 27 7.73 -4.28 5.44
N SER A 28 6.99 -4.11 6.51
CA SER A 28 6.34 -5.19 7.25
C SER A 28 4.96 -4.74 7.69
N VAL A 29 4.05 -5.69 7.86
CA VAL A 29 2.71 -5.46 8.38
C VAL A 29 2.42 -6.49 9.47
N ALA A 30 1.75 -6.04 10.53
CA ALA A 30 1.19 -6.89 11.56
C ALA A 30 -0.32 -6.67 11.57
N SER A 31 -1.08 -7.75 11.57
CA SER A 31 -2.54 -7.74 11.65
C SER A 31 -2.99 -8.61 12.82
N HIS A 32 -4.06 -8.18 13.49
CA HIS A 32 -4.80 -9.02 14.41
C HIS A 32 -5.89 -9.73 13.62
N GLU A 33 -5.83 -11.06 13.58
CA GLU A 33 -6.77 -11.91 12.84
C GLU A 33 -7.18 -13.08 13.73
N ASP A 34 -8.49 -13.26 13.94
CA ASP A 34 -9.06 -14.39 14.69
C ASP A 34 -8.46 -14.61 16.10
N GLY A 35 -8.08 -13.53 16.78
CA GLY A 35 -7.47 -13.58 18.11
C GLY A 35 -5.96 -13.82 18.14
N ASP A 36 -5.32 -13.95 16.97
CA ASP A 36 -3.87 -14.11 16.83
C ASP A 36 -3.24 -12.89 16.15
N ILE A 37 -1.93 -12.71 16.37
CA ILE A 37 -1.14 -11.67 15.70
C ILE A 37 -0.37 -12.33 14.56
N LYS A 38 -0.76 -12.00 13.33
CA LYS A 38 0.00 -12.40 12.14
C LYS A 38 0.93 -11.27 11.74
N VAL A 39 2.16 -11.64 11.40
CA VAL A 39 3.18 -10.71 10.92
C VAL A 39 3.68 -11.21 9.57
N THR A 40 3.74 -10.31 8.61
CA THR A 40 4.36 -10.60 7.31
C THR A 40 5.23 -9.44 6.86
N MET A 41 6.16 -9.74 5.98
CA MET A 41 7.12 -8.81 5.43
C MET A 41 6.98 -8.78 3.92
N PHE A 42 7.11 -7.60 3.34
CA PHE A 42 7.20 -7.46 1.90
C PHE A 42 8.58 -7.93 1.46
N TRP A 43 8.61 -9.05 0.75
CA TRP A 43 9.81 -9.54 0.10
C TRP A 43 9.94 -8.87 -1.27
N THR A 44 11.07 -8.20 -1.49
CA THR A 44 11.46 -7.60 -2.76
C THR A 44 12.38 -8.55 -3.51
N GLU A 45 12.20 -8.63 -4.84
CA GLU A 45 13.07 -9.42 -5.71
C GLU A 45 14.45 -8.76 -5.82
N GLU A 46 15.41 -9.18 -4.99
CA GLU A 46 16.78 -8.64 -4.97
C GLU A 46 17.70 -9.25 -6.05
N ALA A 47 17.12 -9.82 -7.10
CA ALA A 47 17.84 -10.45 -8.20
C ALA A 47 17.19 -10.10 -9.55
N ARG A 48 17.90 -10.36 -10.66
CA ARG A 48 17.32 -10.11 -11.99
C ARG A 48 16.07 -10.98 -12.19
N PRO A 49 14.97 -10.43 -12.71
CA PRO A 49 14.89 -9.20 -13.52
C PRO A 49 14.47 -7.92 -12.77
N PHE A 50 14.31 -7.93 -11.45
CA PHE A 50 13.87 -6.78 -10.64
C PHE A 50 12.46 -6.28 -11.04
N MET A 51 11.49 -7.19 -11.11
CA MET A 51 10.15 -6.96 -11.67
C MET A 51 9.20 -6.19 -10.72
N HIS A 52 9.73 -5.25 -9.92
CA HIS A 52 9.00 -4.56 -8.86
C HIS A 52 7.76 -3.79 -9.34
N TYR A 53 7.83 -3.26 -10.57
CA TYR A 53 6.78 -2.42 -11.13
C TYR A 53 6.07 -3.04 -12.34
N THR A 54 6.36 -4.29 -12.70
CA THR A 54 5.85 -4.89 -13.93
C THR A 54 4.33 -4.87 -14.00
N TYR A 55 3.64 -5.23 -12.91
CA TYR A 55 2.17 -5.23 -12.89
C TYR A 55 1.59 -3.83 -12.89
N LEU A 56 2.28 -2.85 -12.31
CA LEU A 56 1.89 -1.45 -12.40
C LEU A 56 1.95 -0.99 -13.87
N VAL A 57 3.04 -1.30 -14.58
CA VAL A 57 3.22 -0.94 -15.99
C VAL A 57 2.22 -1.67 -16.89
N LYS A 58 1.93 -2.96 -16.63
CA LYS A 58 0.88 -3.70 -17.35
C LYS A 58 -0.49 -3.05 -17.18
N GLY A 59 -0.83 -2.62 -15.97
CA GLY A 59 -2.07 -1.88 -15.74
C GLY A 59 -2.10 -0.55 -16.51
N VAL A 60 -0.96 0.17 -16.58
CA VAL A 60 -0.86 1.40 -17.39
C VAL A 60 -1.07 1.11 -18.88
N GLU A 61 -0.46 0.05 -19.40
CA GLU A 61 -0.64 -0.41 -20.78
C GLU A 61 -2.12 -0.75 -21.07
N GLU A 62 -2.76 -1.55 -20.21
CA GLU A 62 -4.19 -1.88 -20.32
C GLU A 62 -5.08 -0.63 -20.31
N MET A 63 -4.74 0.36 -19.47
CA MET A 63 -5.46 1.63 -19.43
C MET A 63 -5.40 2.37 -20.76
N PHE A 64 -4.24 2.42 -21.41
CA PHE A 64 -4.09 3.04 -22.73
C PHE A 64 -4.85 2.28 -23.81
N HIS A 65 -4.82 0.94 -23.79
CA HIS A 65 -5.54 0.13 -24.78
C HIS A 65 -7.06 0.18 -24.63
N GLN A 66 -7.57 0.23 -23.40
CA GLN A 66 -9.01 0.18 -23.12
C GLN A 66 -9.64 1.56 -22.89
N CYS A 67 -8.82 2.61 -22.81
CA CYS A 67 -9.22 3.97 -22.43
C CYS A 67 -10.03 4.02 -21.12
N ARG A 68 -9.76 3.09 -20.19
CA ARG A 68 -10.42 2.98 -18.89
C ARG A 68 -9.38 2.69 -17.81
N PRO A 69 -9.55 3.20 -16.57
CA PRO A 69 -8.61 2.94 -15.49
C PRO A 69 -8.43 1.43 -15.21
N ALA A 70 -7.17 0.99 -15.04
CA ALA A 70 -6.87 -0.41 -14.70
C ALA A 70 -7.28 -0.81 -13.28
N TRP A 71 -7.36 0.17 -12.38
CA TRP A 71 -7.95 0.01 -11.05
C TRP A 71 -9.03 1.08 -10.84
N PRO A 72 -10.02 0.83 -9.97
CA PRO A 72 -11.02 1.82 -9.61
C PRO A 72 -10.34 3.11 -9.13
N SER A 73 -10.78 4.26 -9.68
CA SER A 73 -10.17 5.57 -9.43
C SER A 73 -10.30 6.01 -7.97
N GLU A 74 -11.28 5.45 -7.25
CA GLU A 74 -11.48 5.61 -5.81
C GLU A 74 -10.21 5.26 -5.03
N ARG A 75 -9.36 4.33 -5.52
CA ARG A 75 -8.07 4.02 -4.89
C ARG A 75 -7.17 5.25 -4.77
N THR A 76 -7.08 6.03 -5.84
CA THR A 76 -6.28 7.26 -5.86
C THR A 76 -6.88 8.28 -4.91
N LEU A 77 -8.20 8.46 -4.94
CA LEU A 77 -8.92 9.35 -4.02
C LEU A 77 -8.67 8.97 -2.55
N TYR A 78 -8.71 7.68 -2.22
CA TYR A 78 -8.39 7.18 -0.89
C TYR A 78 -6.97 7.55 -0.46
N SER A 79 -5.98 7.22 -1.28
CA SER A 79 -4.58 7.48 -0.94
C SER A 79 -4.27 8.97 -0.76
N SER A 80 -4.79 9.83 -1.65
CA SER A 80 -4.54 11.27 -1.59
C SER A 80 -5.25 11.92 -0.40
N ALA A 81 -6.50 11.57 -0.15
CA ALA A 81 -7.28 12.04 0.99
C ALA A 81 -6.69 11.62 2.34
N ILE A 82 -6.22 10.38 2.47
CA ILE A 82 -5.58 9.90 3.71
C ILE A 82 -4.28 10.69 3.96
N ILE A 83 -3.49 10.92 2.92
CA ILE A 83 -2.26 11.74 3.02
C ILE A 83 -2.61 13.17 3.39
N ASP A 84 -3.63 13.77 2.79
CA ASP A 84 -4.09 15.13 3.11
C ASP A 84 -4.55 15.25 4.58
N ALA A 85 -5.42 14.33 5.03
CA ALA A 85 -5.87 14.28 6.41
C ALA A 85 -4.71 14.10 7.41
N ALA A 86 -3.71 13.29 7.05
CA ALA A 86 -2.49 13.14 7.85
C ALA A 86 -1.69 14.45 7.91
N LEU A 87 -1.49 15.15 6.78
CA LEU A 87 -0.79 16.43 6.76
C LEU A 87 -1.52 17.50 7.60
N ILE A 88 -2.86 17.58 7.49
CA ILE A 88 -3.69 18.45 8.32
C ILE A 88 -3.53 18.11 9.80
N SER A 89 -3.60 16.82 10.15
CA SER A 89 -3.43 16.33 11.52
C SER A 89 -2.08 16.78 12.09
N ARG A 90 -1.00 16.63 11.32
CA ARG A 90 0.35 17.04 11.72
C ARG A 90 0.46 18.54 11.98
N ILE A 91 -0.11 19.38 11.10
CA ILE A 91 -0.12 20.85 11.31
C ILE A 91 -0.91 21.20 12.58
N ARG A 92 -1.97 20.43 12.88
CA ARG A 92 -2.81 20.56 14.07
C ARG A 92 -2.24 19.86 15.31
N GLY A 93 -0.95 19.57 15.36
CA GLY A 93 -0.32 18.96 16.54
C GLY A 93 -0.69 17.48 16.77
N GLY A 94 -1.09 16.76 15.73
CA GLY A 94 -1.50 15.35 15.80
C GLY A 94 -2.96 15.12 16.19
N MET A 95 -3.80 16.16 16.14
CA MET A 95 -5.24 15.99 16.39
C MET A 95 -5.90 15.12 15.33
N SER A 96 -6.93 14.36 15.74
CA SER A 96 -7.74 13.55 14.84
C SER A 96 -8.42 14.44 13.77
N VAL A 97 -8.44 13.96 12.54
CA VAL A 97 -9.10 14.63 11.41
C VAL A 97 -10.18 13.70 10.88
N ALA A 98 -11.44 14.12 11.00
CA ALA A 98 -12.55 13.39 10.41
C ALA A 98 -12.51 13.54 8.88
N ALA A 99 -12.67 12.43 8.17
CA ALA A 99 -12.72 12.39 6.71
C ALA A 99 -14.03 11.73 6.23
N PRO A 100 -15.20 12.35 6.44
CA PRO A 100 -16.48 11.77 6.06
C PRO A 100 -16.61 11.55 4.55
N TYR A 101 -15.88 12.34 3.76
CA TYR A 101 -15.80 12.22 2.30
C TYR A 101 -15.06 10.95 1.83
N LEU A 102 -14.38 10.24 2.73
CA LEU A 102 -13.79 8.92 2.46
C LEU A 102 -14.78 7.76 2.65
N ASN A 103 -16.05 8.04 2.95
CA ASN A 103 -17.08 7.01 3.03
C ASN A 103 -17.61 6.62 1.63
N ILE A 104 -16.70 6.18 0.76
CA ILE A 104 -16.99 5.75 -0.62
C ILE A 104 -16.81 4.23 -0.75
N LYS A 105 -17.66 3.54 -1.50
CA LYS A 105 -17.47 2.10 -1.68
C LYS A 105 -16.27 1.84 -2.61
N TYR A 106 -15.28 1.09 -2.14
CA TYR A 106 -14.19 0.59 -2.97
C TYR A 106 -14.43 -0.87 -3.34
N GLN A 107 -14.45 -1.17 -4.63
CA GLN A 107 -14.55 -2.53 -5.13
C GLN A 107 -13.57 -2.71 -6.29
N SER A 108 -12.64 -3.66 -6.15
CA SER A 108 -11.75 -4.07 -7.23
C SER A 108 -12.05 -5.51 -7.61
N ASN A 109 -11.91 -5.82 -8.89
CA ASN A 109 -11.91 -7.19 -9.41
C ASN A 109 -10.58 -7.94 -9.16
N TRP A 110 -9.60 -7.27 -8.53
CA TRP A 110 -8.31 -7.85 -8.18
C TRP A 110 -8.43 -8.78 -6.96
N ASP A 111 -7.88 -9.99 -7.06
CA ASP A 111 -7.73 -10.95 -5.96
C ASP A 111 -6.23 -11.12 -5.64
N TRP A 112 -5.89 -11.36 -4.38
CA TRP A 112 -4.53 -11.62 -3.89
C TRP A 112 -3.91 -12.92 -4.41
N ARG A 113 -4.70 -13.74 -5.11
CA ARG A 113 -4.19 -14.86 -5.92
C ARG A 113 -3.57 -14.41 -7.25
N GLN A 114 -3.76 -13.15 -7.62
CA GLN A 114 -3.13 -12.53 -8.76
C GLN A 114 -2.08 -11.53 -8.25
N PRO A 115 -0.90 -11.49 -8.88
CA PRO A 115 -0.52 -12.22 -10.07
C PRO A 115 0.22 -13.54 -9.76
N SER A 116 0.56 -14.33 -10.79
CA SER A 116 1.40 -15.53 -10.63
C SER A 116 2.71 -15.21 -9.89
N PRO A 117 3.29 -16.19 -9.16
CA PRO A 117 4.59 -16.00 -8.51
C PRO A 117 5.64 -15.46 -9.48
N PRO A 118 6.57 -14.59 -8.99
CA PRO A 118 7.63 -14.07 -9.83
C PRO A 118 8.50 -15.21 -10.37
N PRO A 119 9.13 -15.03 -11.54
CA PRO A 119 10.08 -16.01 -12.06
C PRO A 119 11.27 -16.16 -11.10
N PRO A 120 12.01 -17.29 -11.15
CA PRO A 120 13.23 -17.45 -10.36
C PRO A 120 14.26 -16.37 -10.68
N GLY A 121 14.88 -15.82 -9.63
CA GLY A 121 15.92 -14.83 -9.76
C GLY A 121 17.15 -15.35 -10.51
N ARG A 122 17.75 -14.52 -11.35
CA ARG A 122 19.02 -14.81 -12.04
C ARG A 122 20.18 -14.06 -11.38
N PRO A 123 21.41 -14.64 -11.36
CA PRO A 123 22.59 -13.96 -10.85
C PRO A 123 22.76 -12.59 -11.48
N ILE A 124 23.28 -11.61 -10.74
CA ILE A 124 23.66 -10.31 -11.28
C ILE A 124 25.10 -10.46 -11.80
N THR A 125 25.33 -10.30 -13.11
CA THR A 125 26.69 -10.35 -13.68
C THR A 125 27.31 -8.96 -13.67
N GLY A 126 28.56 -8.86 -13.20
CA GLY A 126 29.38 -7.64 -13.31
C GLY A 126 29.22 -6.63 -12.17
N ILE A 127 28.79 -7.07 -10.99
CA ILE A 127 28.89 -6.34 -9.72
C ILE A 127 29.83 -7.09 -8.81
#